data_AF-A0A9K3PGU5-F1
#
_entry.id   AF-A0A9K3PGU5-F1
#
_cell.length_a   1.000
_cell.length_b   1.000
_cell.length_c   1.000
_cell.angle_alpha   90.00
_cell.angle_beta   90.00
_cell.angle_gamma   90.00
#
_symmetry.space_group_name_H-M   'P 1'
#
loop_
_entity.id
_entity.type
_entity.pdbx_description
1 polymer ?
#
loop_
_entity_poly.entity_id
_entity_poly.type
_entity_poly.pdbx_seq_one_letter_code
_entity_poly.pdbx_strand_id
1 'polypeptide(L)'
;MFPPTDDDDDDEVFSVASDIGSEGGLGRGAKAGHKQPVEQPSPAPAVVQGGDDDFFQVSHVASIEVKKVAAKPPTSVLHRNHSQPHRTDSSSGGSFPSAGSHEEEEEDEKMSSEVETPDSEIDDDSIDNSLAEERNIIIDKSPYEADFDAEKGEKVFDEMKDVLLEDERGGPKPKAVELFGKTNASCLIRVHSLIEKSGMVWGQEWVNGNFRGNMIGKIPVDLLLLCLVPNRFVKADPILLSKLCRGTDLHNIVNMAIDEWGLERDYKLVRATTKNYSFTSKGRDCFKCAIFVARLYCCCKHSGVSTPSDRLMTKAKGCLSIMENHLPKPKSAKHKKATTKASEPISPPVSVPAAKDSASEKPQSGNKKRCRPQRSCKSPEQTLSTVPLTAKSSKKRRDDNDLDDDVKVVPVQSTASRSRRPIKTRSSSGADPSTRTMQQLISRFEEQYEEMGQRYHEMGNILEQMKEAAASSRERTEEEIRADLLEEVQRNILKSLPKK
;
A
#
# COMPACT_ATOMS: atom_id res chain seq x y z
N MET A 1 63.33 26.25 -3.30
CA MET A 1 63.11 26.64 -1.89
C MET A 1 62.27 27.91 -1.92
N PHE A 2 60.96 27.76 -1.80
CA PHE A 2 60.00 28.85 -1.70
C PHE A 2 59.60 28.99 -0.23
N PRO A 3 59.42 30.21 0.32
CA PRO A 3 58.81 30.39 1.62
C PRO A 3 57.28 30.23 1.53
N PRO A 4 56.62 29.82 2.63
CA PRO A 4 55.17 29.64 2.66
C PRO A 4 54.45 30.99 2.80
N THR A 5 53.29 31.07 2.16
CA THR A 5 52.28 32.12 2.34
C THR A 5 51.48 31.83 3.60
N ASP A 6 51.33 32.86 4.44
CA ASP A 6 50.46 32.89 5.60
C ASP A 6 48.99 32.84 5.15
N ASP A 7 48.21 31.97 5.79
CA ASP A 7 46.76 31.87 5.69
C ASP A 7 46.13 32.95 6.58
N ASP A 8 45.35 33.85 5.99
CA ASP A 8 44.48 34.79 6.68
C ASP A 8 43.14 34.10 7.02
N ASP A 9 42.89 33.93 8.32
CA ASP A 9 41.62 33.52 8.91
C ASP A 9 40.63 34.71 8.93
N ASP A 10 39.59 34.67 8.09
CA ASP A 10 38.42 35.54 8.22
C ASP A 10 37.27 34.79 8.94
N ASP A 11 37.12 35.07 10.24
CA ASP A 11 35.98 34.68 11.07
C ASP A 11 34.72 35.50 10.69
N GLU A 12 33.81 34.91 9.90
CA GLU A 12 32.47 35.47 9.70
C GLU A 12 31.56 35.17 10.91
N VAL A 13 31.35 36.21 11.72
CA VAL A 13 30.48 36.22 12.90
C VAL A 13 29.03 36.50 12.47
N PHE A 14 28.22 35.47 12.23
CA PHE A 14 26.77 35.63 12.03
C PHE A 14 26.05 35.91 13.36
N SER A 15 25.68 37.18 13.55
CA SER A 15 24.80 37.62 14.65
C SER A 15 23.34 37.38 14.29
N VAL A 16 22.69 36.44 14.98
CA VAL A 16 21.24 36.18 14.86
C VAL A 16 20.49 37.08 15.86
N ALA A 17 19.79 38.08 15.35
CA ALA A 17 18.85 38.88 16.11
C ALA A 17 17.52 38.10 16.25
N SER A 18 17.12 37.82 17.49
CA SER A 18 15.81 37.30 17.83
C SER A 18 14.91 38.47 18.21
N ASP A 19 13.92 38.79 17.36
CA ASP A 19 12.90 39.78 17.65
C ASP A 19 11.57 39.08 17.93
N ILE A 20 11.08 39.25 19.16
CA ILE A 20 9.85 38.63 19.68
C ILE A 20 8.74 39.68 19.56
N GLY A 21 7.97 39.59 18.48
CA GLY A 21 6.76 40.39 18.26
C GLY A 21 5.51 39.62 18.71
N SER A 22 4.99 39.99 19.87
CA SER A 22 3.73 39.48 20.44
C SER A 22 2.58 40.41 20.04
N GLU A 23 1.65 39.98 19.19
CA GLU A 23 0.32 40.59 19.10
C GLU A 23 -0.80 39.55 18.93
N GLY A 24 -1.86 39.75 19.72
CA GLY A 24 -3.01 38.86 19.82
C GLY A 24 -4.10 39.12 18.77
N GLY A 25 -4.99 38.14 18.61
CA GLY A 25 -6.16 38.27 17.74
C GLY A 25 -7.23 37.23 18.05
N LEU A 26 -8.35 37.71 18.59
CA LEU A 26 -9.56 37.00 19.02
C LEU A 26 -10.33 36.38 17.84
N GLY A 27 -10.97 35.21 18.02
CA GLY A 27 -11.92 34.71 17.00
C GLY A 27 -12.58 33.33 17.19
N ARG A 28 -13.59 33.28 18.07
CA ARG A 28 -14.77 32.37 18.16
C ARG A 28 -14.90 31.14 17.23
N GLY A 29 -15.34 30.01 17.82
CA GLY A 29 -16.13 29.00 17.07
C GLY A 29 -16.33 27.63 17.74
N ALA A 30 -16.93 27.55 18.93
CA ALA A 30 -17.31 26.26 19.54
C ALA A 30 -18.46 25.59 18.76
N LYS A 31 -18.21 24.44 18.13
CA LYS A 31 -19.24 23.58 17.52
C LYS A 31 -19.50 22.33 18.37
N ALA A 32 -20.77 21.97 18.42
CA ALA A 32 -21.39 20.94 19.24
C ALA A 32 -20.80 19.54 19.05
N GLY A 33 -20.51 18.86 20.16
CA GLY A 33 -20.12 17.45 20.20
C GLY A 33 -21.28 16.52 19.87
N HIS A 34 -21.06 15.64 18.89
CA HIS A 34 -21.88 14.46 18.63
C HIS A 34 -21.51 13.38 19.66
N LYS A 35 -22.51 12.89 20.40
CA LYS A 35 -22.39 11.71 21.27
C LYS A 35 -22.22 10.46 20.41
N GLN A 36 -21.13 9.73 20.58
CA GLN A 36 -20.99 8.36 20.06
C GLN A 36 -21.83 7.39 20.90
N PRO A 37 -22.43 6.34 20.30
CA PRO A 37 -23.07 5.26 21.04
C PRO A 37 -22.00 4.43 21.77
N VAL A 38 -22.26 4.16 23.04
CA VAL A 38 -21.44 3.29 23.89
C VAL A 38 -21.58 1.85 23.38
N GLU A 39 -20.51 1.29 22.83
CA GLU A 39 -20.39 -0.16 22.62
C GLU A 39 -20.38 -0.87 23.98
N GLN A 40 -21.35 -1.76 24.20
CA GLN A 40 -21.30 -2.70 25.31
C GLN A 40 -20.19 -3.73 25.03
N PRO A 41 -19.24 -3.94 25.96
CA PRO A 41 -18.26 -5.00 25.81
C PRO A 41 -18.95 -6.37 25.91
N SER A 42 -18.60 -7.27 24.99
CA SER A 42 -18.98 -8.67 25.04
C SER A 42 -18.55 -9.29 26.37
N PRO A 43 -19.39 -10.13 27.01
CA PRO A 43 -19.06 -10.74 28.28
C PRO A 43 -17.84 -11.67 28.12
N ALA A 44 -16.86 -11.51 28.99
CA ALA A 44 -15.70 -12.40 29.08
C ALA A 44 -16.15 -13.83 29.44
N PRO A 45 -15.49 -14.88 28.91
CA PRO A 45 -15.79 -16.25 29.28
C PRO A 45 -15.55 -16.46 30.79
N ALA A 46 -16.54 -17.04 31.46
CA ALA A 46 -16.44 -17.40 32.86
C ALA A 46 -15.50 -18.61 33.02
N VAL A 47 -14.34 -18.38 33.62
CA VAL A 47 -13.46 -19.45 34.09
C VAL A 47 -13.99 -19.90 35.45
N VAL A 48 -14.57 -21.10 35.51
CA VAL A 48 -14.92 -21.74 36.77
C VAL A 48 -13.64 -22.40 37.31
N GLN A 49 -13.22 -21.99 38.49
CA GLN A 49 -12.07 -22.54 39.19
C GLN A 49 -12.39 -23.98 39.61
N GLY A 50 -11.82 -24.97 38.90
CA GLY A 50 -11.80 -26.37 39.31
C GLY A 50 -10.76 -26.58 40.41
N GLY A 51 -11.13 -27.34 41.43
CA GLY A 51 -10.24 -27.73 42.52
C GLY A 51 -9.12 -28.66 42.05
N ASP A 52 -8.13 -28.80 42.93
CA ASP A 52 -6.94 -29.61 42.73
C ASP A 52 -7.32 -31.04 42.33
N ASP A 53 -6.76 -31.50 41.21
CA ASP A 53 -6.94 -32.82 40.58
C ASP A 53 -8.20 -32.97 39.69
N ASP A 54 -8.20 -32.37 38.49
CA ASP A 54 -8.72 -33.02 37.27
C ASP A 54 -8.48 -32.21 35.97
N PHE A 55 -8.37 -32.93 34.85
CA PHE A 55 -8.00 -32.47 33.51
C PHE A 55 -8.92 -31.38 32.93
N PHE A 56 -8.33 -30.42 32.21
CA PHE A 56 -9.06 -29.43 31.41
C PHE A 56 -9.70 -30.10 30.17
N GLN A 57 -11.01 -30.32 30.21
CA GLN A 57 -11.78 -30.65 29.01
C GLN A 57 -12.38 -29.37 28.42
N VAL A 58 -11.75 -28.83 27.38
CA VAL A 58 -12.31 -27.73 26.59
C VAL A 58 -13.29 -28.31 25.57
N SER A 59 -14.59 -28.27 25.88
CA SER A 59 -15.65 -28.68 24.96
C SER A 59 -16.08 -27.51 24.07
N HIS A 60 -15.68 -27.53 22.80
CA HIS A 60 -16.25 -26.67 21.77
C HIS A 60 -17.51 -27.32 21.20
N VAL A 61 -18.64 -27.19 21.88
CA VAL A 61 -19.96 -27.47 21.29
C VAL A 61 -20.85 -26.27 21.52
N ALA A 62 -20.77 -25.32 20.58
CA ALA A 62 -21.81 -24.31 20.42
C ALA A 62 -22.97 -24.95 19.65
N SER A 63 -23.99 -25.39 20.37
CA SER A 63 -25.26 -25.83 19.78
C SER A 63 -25.96 -24.64 19.12
N ILE A 64 -25.96 -24.60 17.79
CA ILE A 64 -26.75 -23.65 17.01
C ILE A 64 -28.18 -24.20 16.94
N GLU A 65 -29.09 -23.56 17.67
CA GLU A 65 -30.53 -23.84 17.60
C GLU A 65 -31.08 -23.22 16.29
N VAL A 66 -31.21 -24.03 15.24
CA VAL A 66 -31.76 -23.59 13.95
C VAL A 66 -33.27 -23.43 14.07
N LYS A 67 -33.73 -22.20 14.27
CA LYS A 67 -35.14 -21.84 14.22
C LYS A 67 -35.63 -21.94 12.77
N LYS A 68 -36.41 -23.00 12.46
CA LYS A 68 -37.11 -23.20 11.18
C LYS A 68 -37.98 -21.97 10.87
N VAL A 69 -37.58 -21.18 9.88
CA VAL A 69 -38.44 -20.17 9.25
C VAL A 69 -39.09 -20.81 8.04
N ALA A 70 -40.42 -20.80 8.00
CA ALA A 70 -41.22 -21.36 6.91
C ALA A 70 -40.91 -20.66 5.58
N ALA A 71 -40.45 -21.43 4.60
CA ALA A 71 -40.19 -20.96 3.25
C ALA A 71 -41.52 -20.67 2.52
N LYS A 72 -41.70 -19.43 2.07
CA LYS A 72 -42.71 -19.07 1.07
C LYS A 72 -42.22 -19.51 -0.31
N PRO A 73 -43.06 -20.12 -1.15
CA PRO A 73 -42.67 -20.54 -2.50
C PRO A 73 -42.43 -19.35 -3.43
N PRO A 74 -41.46 -19.44 -4.36
CA PRO A 74 -41.17 -18.37 -5.30
C PRO A 74 -42.27 -18.26 -6.35
N THR A 75 -42.87 -17.07 -6.44
CA THR A 75 -43.77 -16.68 -7.52
C THR A 75 -43.00 -16.57 -8.82
N SER A 76 -43.43 -17.35 -9.80
CA SER A 76 -43.02 -17.31 -11.19
C SER A 76 -43.30 -15.93 -11.80
N VAL A 77 -42.26 -15.25 -12.28
CA VAL A 77 -42.41 -14.08 -13.16
C VAL A 77 -42.19 -14.53 -14.60
N LEU A 78 -43.28 -14.41 -15.35
CA LEU A 78 -43.41 -14.66 -16.78
C LEU A 78 -42.47 -13.81 -17.63
N HIS A 79 -42.00 -14.46 -18.70
CA HIS A 79 -41.36 -13.89 -19.87
C HIS A 79 -41.98 -12.58 -20.36
N ARG A 80 -41.12 -11.62 -20.73
CA ARG A 80 -41.45 -10.64 -21.76
C ARG A 80 -40.24 -10.39 -22.67
N ASN A 81 -40.39 -10.84 -23.91
CA ASN A 81 -39.55 -10.57 -25.07
C ASN A 81 -39.67 -9.10 -25.53
N HIS A 82 -38.77 -8.71 -26.43
CA HIS A 82 -38.61 -7.42 -27.16
C HIS A 82 -37.62 -6.44 -26.51
N SER A 83 -36.60 -5.87 -27.16
CA SER A 83 -36.35 -5.59 -28.59
C SER A 83 -34.86 -5.47 -28.91
N GLN A 84 -34.51 -5.73 -30.17
CA GLN A 84 -33.24 -5.37 -30.83
C GLN A 84 -33.00 -3.85 -30.82
N PRO A 85 -31.73 -3.39 -30.82
CA PRO A 85 -31.39 -2.08 -31.35
C PRO A 85 -30.95 -2.17 -32.82
N HIS A 86 -31.61 -1.36 -33.64
CA HIS A 86 -31.28 -1.08 -35.02
C HIS A 86 -29.86 -0.51 -35.17
N ARG A 87 -29.17 -0.98 -36.20
CA ARG A 87 -28.08 -0.26 -36.89
C ARG A 87 -28.61 1.08 -37.39
N THR A 88 -27.91 2.16 -37.10
CA THR A 88 -27.93 3.37 -37.92
C THR A 88 -26.51 3.73 -38.29
N ASP A 89 -26.14 3.36 -39.51
CA ASP A 89 -25.13 4.05 -40.30
C ASP A 89 -25.58 5.49 -40.52
N SER A 90 -24.74 6.46 -40.21
CA SER A 90 -24.89 7.84 -40.66
C SER A 90 -23.51 8.48 -40.79
N SER A 91 -23.01 8.35 -42.00
CA SER A 91 -21.91 9.09 -42.59
C SER A 91 -22.32 10.57 -42.76
N SER A 92 -21.53 11.49 -42.22
CA SER A 92 -21.39 12.88 -42.67
C SER A 92 -20.14 13.43 -41.97
N GLY A 93 -19.06 13.87 -42.61
CA GLY A 93 -18.95 14.54 -43.90
C GLY A 93 -18.77 16.04 -43.67
N GLY A 94 -17.53 16.51 -43.77
CA GLY A 94 -17.14 17.93 -43.79
C GLY A 94 -16.26 18.34 -42.61
N SER A 95 -15.25 19.21 -42.74
CA SER A 95 -14.64 19.87 -43.89
C SER A 95 -13.31 20.44 -43.39
N PHE A 96 -12.25 20.26 -44.17
CA PHE A 96 -10.98 20.99 -44.01
C PHE A 96 -11.08 22.39 -44.64
N PRO A 97 -10.35 23.37 -44.11
CA PRO A 97 -9.59 24.31 -44.92
C PRO A 97 -8.09 24.17 -44.55
N SER A 98 -7.19 23.78 -45.44
CA SER A 98 -6.68 24.45 -46.66
C SER A 98 -5.94 25.77 -46.40
N ALA A 99 -4.62 25.67 -46.60
CA ALA A 99 -3.68 26.63 -47.17
C ALA A 99 -3.43 27.98 -46.47
N GLY A 100 -2.20 28.10 -45.94
CA GLY A 100 -1.49 29.36 -45.74
C GLY A 100 -0.04 29.16 -46.16
N SER A 101 0.26 29.58 -47.38
CA SER A 101 1.57 29.67 -48.02
C SER A 101 2.40 30.82 -47.44
N HIS A 102 3.68 30.59 -47.17
CA HIS A 102 4.67 31.66 -47.18
C HIS A 102 5.97 31.14 -47.81
N GLU A 103 6.37 31.83 -48.87
CA GLU A 103 7.56 31.65 -49.70
C GLU A 103 8.78 32.36 -49.09
N GLU A 104 9.95 31.80 -49.47
CA GLU A 104 11.29 32.42 -49.71
C GLU A 104 12.02 33.02 -48.48
N GLU A 105 13.34 32.86 -48.28
CA GLU A 105 14.53 32.97 -49.14
C GLU A 105 15.65 31.99 -48.63
N GLU A 106 16.41 31.31 -49.51
CA GLU A 106 17.84 31.56 -49.89
C GLU A 106 18.78 31.94 -48.71
N GLU A 107 20.05 31.58 -48.60
CA GLU A 107 21.06 30.73 -49.26
C GLU A 107 22.22 30.72 -48.23
N ASP A 108 23.04 29.66 -48.17
CA ASP A 108 24.52 29.78 -48.04
C ASP A 108 25.20 28.41 -47.82
N GLU A 109 25.83 27.97 -48.91
CA GLU A 109 27.18 27.44 -49.01
C GLU A 109 27.83 26.64 -47.84
N LYS A 110 28.11 25.36 -48.16
CA LYS A 110 29.49 24.83 -48.34
C LYS A 110 30.33 24.57 -47.07
N MET A 111 30.51 23.29 -46.74
CA MET A 111 31.87 22.72 -46.70
C MET A 111 31.85 21.18 -46.67
N SER A 112 32.57 20.64 -47.64
CA SER A 112 32.91 19.25 -47.87
C SER A 112 33.98 18.75 -46.89
N SER A 113 33.83 17.49 -46.45
CA SER A 113 34.99 16.62 -46.19
C SER A 113 34.59 15.16 -46.39
N GLU A 114 35.00 14.63 -47.54
CA GLU A 114 35.04 13.21 -47.87
C GLU A 114 36.01 12.50 -46.92
N VAL A 115 35.53 11.42 -46.28
CA VAL A 115 36.38 10.35 -45.78
C VAL A 115 35.78 9.06 -46.28
N GLU A 116 36.44 8.49 -47.28
CA GLU A 116 36.19 7.14 -47.77
C GLU A 116 36.57 6.13 -46.68
N THR A 117 35.64 5.25 -46.34
CA THR A 117 35.94 3.99 -45.65
C THR A 117 35.18 2.84 -46.33
N PRO A 118 35.78 1.65 -46.35
CA PRO A 118 35.59 0.67 -47.41
C PRO A 118 34.33 -0.17 -47.24
N ASP A 119 33.84 -0.64 -48.39
CA ASP A 119 32.79 -1.63 -48.57
C ASP A 119 32.92 -2.80 -47.60
N SER A 120 32.02 -2.86 -46.62
CA SER A 120 31.64 -4.08 -45.95
C SER A 120 30.17 -4.34 -46.25
N GLU A 121 29.92 -5.25 -47.20
CA GLU A 121 28.61 -5.86 -47.44
C GLU A 121 28.18 -6.58 -46.15
N ILE A 122 27.39 -5.90 -45.32
CA ILE A 122 26.66 -6.48 -44.20
C ILE A 122 25.19 -6.44 -44.61
N ASP A 123 24.62 -7.62 -44.83
CA ASP A 123 23.17 -7.81 -44.99
C ASP A 123 22.46 -7.35 -43.69
N ASP A 124 22.02 -6.09 -43.66
CA ASP A 124 21.39 -5.43 -42.51
C ASP A 124 19.87 -5.23 -42.73
N ASP A 125 19.14 -6.34 -42.84
CA ASP A 125 17.68 -6.36 -43.00
C ASP A 125 16.93 -6.55 -41.65
N SER A 126 17.53 -6.24 -40.49
CA SER A 126 16.91 -6.55 -39.18
C SER A 126 16.69 -5.38 -38.21
N ILE A 127 17.10 -4.15 -38.56
CA ILE A 127 17.05 -3.00 -37.65
C ILE A 127 15.99 -2.00 -38.12
N ASP A 128 14.71 -2.38 -38.14
CA ASP A 128 13.67 -1.35 -38.35
C ASP A 128 12.34 -1.58 -37.60
N ASN A 129 12.25 -2.61 -36.75
CA ASN A 129 11.04 -2.87 -35.97
C ASN A 129 11.12 -2.48 -34.48
N SER A 130 12.25 -1.97 -33.99
CA SER A 130 12.40 -1.62 -32.56
C SER A 130 12.16 -0.14 -32.23
N LEU A 131 12.15 0.76 -33.22
CA LEU A 131 11.97 2.21 -32.99
C LEU A 131 10.51 2.67 -33.11
N ALA A 132 9.60 1.79 -33.59
CA ALA A 132 8.21 2.15 -33.82
C ALA A 132 7.30 2.14 -32.57
N GLU A 133 7.78 1.61 -31.43
CA GLU A 133 6.97 1.47 -30.19
C GLU A 133 7.26 2.52 -29.10
N GLU A 134 8.19 3.46 -29.31
CA GLU A 134 8.35 4.63 -28.45
C GLU A 134 7.32 5.75 -28.74
N ARG A 135 6.16 5.41 -29.31
CA ARG A 135 5.04 6.33 -29.38
C ARG A 135 4.75 6.82 -27.97
N ASN A 136 4.69 8.13 -27.77
CA ASN A 136 4.26 8.76 -26.53
C ASN A 136 2.94 8.12 -26.06
N ILE A 137 3.03 7.16 -25.13
CA ILE A 137 1.87 6.41 -24.68
C ILE A 137 1.07 7.33 -23.76
N ILE A 138 0.06 7.97 -24.34
CA ILE A 138 -0.95 8.70 -23.59
C ILE A 138 -1.77 7.68 -22.81
N ILE A 139 -1.87 7.88 -21.49
CA ILE A 139 -2.68 7.01 -20.63
C ILE A 139 -4.16 7.38 -20.84
N ASP A 140 -4.89 6.51 -21.53
CA ASP A 140 -6.32 6.68 -21.86
C ASP A 140 -7.26 6.00 -20.85
N LYS A 141 -6.80 4.92 -20.20
CA LYS A 141 -7.59 4.11 -19.26
C LYS A 141 -6.99 4.09 -17.86
N SER A 142 -5.81 3.50 -17.70
CA SER A 142 -5.17 3.34 -16.40
C SER A 142 -3.67 3.09 -16.58
N PRO A 143 -2.82 3.52 -15.63
CA PRO A 143 -1.37 3.35 -15.70
C PRO A 143 -0.91 1.91 -15.49
N TYR A 144 -1.78 1.00 -15.01
CA TYR A 144 -1.41 -0.38 -14.71
C TYR A 144 -2.44 -1.36 -15.29
N GLU A 145 -2.15 -1.93 -16.45
CA GLU A 145 -2.95 -2.94 -17.15
C GLU A 145 -2.15 -4.25 -17.32
N ALA A 146 -2.80 -5.32 -17.80
CA ALA A 146 -2.16 -6.64 -17.88
C ALA A 146 -0.90 -6.64 -18.76
N ASP A 147 -0.95 -5.90 -19.86
CA ASP A 147 0.11 -5.84 -20.86
C ASP A 147 0.79 -4.46 -20.91
N PHE A 148 0.46 -3.58 -19.97
CA PHE A 148 0.95 -2.20 -19.95
C PHE A 148 1.23 -1.71 -18.52
N ASP A 149 2.46 -1.24 -18.30
CA ASP A 149 2.88 -0.59 -17.07
C ASP A 149 3.49 0.77 -17.42
N ALA A 150 2.86 1.85 -16.96
CA ALA A 150 3.31 3.20 -17.22
C ALA A 150 4.69 3.53 -16.62
N GLU A 151 5.14 2.78 -15.61
CA GLU A 151 6.46 2.94 -14.98
C GLU A 151 7.58 2.23 -15.77
N LYS A 152 7.25 1.26 -16.64
CA LYS A 152 8.24 0.45 -17.34
C LYS A 152 9.01 1.27 -18.38
N GLY A 153 10.34 1.20 -18.31
CA GLY A 153 11.25 1.90 -19.22
C GLY A 153 11.44 3.38 -18.90
N GLU A 154 10.90 3.84 -17.76
CA GLU A 154 11.05 5.22 -17.32
C GLU A 154 12.21 5.32 -16.33
N LYS A 155 13.26 6.04 -16.75
CA LYS A 155 14.55 6.14 -16.05
C LYS A 155 14.41 6.42 -14.55
N VAL A 156 13.53 7.34 -14.15
CA VAL A 156 13.34 7.71 -12.73
C VAL A 156 12.82 6.55 -11.88
N PHE A 157 11.95 5.70 -12.43
CA PHE A 157 11.41 4.54 -11.74
C PHE A 157 12.44 3.40 -11.72
N ASP A 158 13.12 3.17 -12.85
CA ASP A 158 14.15 2.13 -12.95
C ASP A 158 15.33 2.41 -12.02
N GLU A 159 15.80 3.66 -11.94
CA GLU A 159 16.84 4.07 -10.98
C GLU A 159 16.38 3.90 -9.53
N MET A 160 15.16 4.33 -9.21
CA MET A 160 14.63 4.19 -7.85
C MET A 160 14.48 2.72 -7.45
N LYS A 161 14.03 1.87 -8.39
CA LYS A 161 13.95 0.42 -8.19
C LYS A 161 15.33 -0.18 -7.96
N ASP A 162 16.33 0.22 -8.74
CA ASP A 162 17.71 -0.26 -8.57
C ASP A 162 18.28 0.12 -7.20
N VAL A 163 18.00 1.34 -6.72
CA VAL A 163 18.42 1.82 -5.39
C VAL A 163 17.81 0.98 -4.26
N LEU A 164 16.61 0.43 -4.44
CA LEU A 164 15.91 -0.39 -3.43
C LEU A 164 16.31 -1.87 -3.45
N LEU A 165 17.31 -2.26 -4.26
CA LEU A 165 17.88 -3.61 -4.26
C LEU A 165 19.06 -3.72 -3.29
N GLU A 166 19.28 -4.93 -2.79
CA GLU A 166 20.47 -5.30 -2.02
C GLU A 166 21.73 -5.20 -2.90
N ASP A 167 22.85 -4.82 -2.30
CA ASP A 167 24.16 -4.96 -2.93
C ASP A 167 24.65 -6.42 -2.91
N GLU A 168 25.83 -6.68 -3.50
CA GLU A 168 26.44 -8.02 -3.51
C GLU A 168 26.73 -8.59 -2.11
N ARG A 169 26.71 -7.75 -1.07
CA ARG A 169 26.97 -8.11 0.33
C ARG A 169 25.67 -8.26 1.14
N GLY A 170 24.50 -8.13 0.52
CA GLY A 170 23.19 -8.14 1.19
C GLY A 170 22.89 -6.85 1.98
N GLY A 171 23.67 -5.79 1.77
CA GLY A 171 23.52 -4.48 2.41
C GLY A 171 22.87 -3.43 1.50
N PRO A 172 22.62 -2.21 2.01
CA PRO A 172 22.14 -1.12 1.20
C PRO A 172 23.23 -0.61 0.25
N LYS A 173 22.85 -0.40 -1.02
CA LYS A 173 23.71 0.25 -2.01
C LYS A 173 24.14 1.65 -1.54
N PRO A 174 25.35 2.13 -1.88
CA PRO A 174 25.82 3.47 -1.49
C PRO A 174 24.85 4.58 -1.89
N LYS A 175 24.27 4.54 -3.09
CA LYS A 175 23.27 5.51 -3.56
C LYS A 175 22.01 5.52 -2.67
N ALA A 176 21.58 4.37 -2.15
CA ALA A 176 20.45 4.32 -1.21
C ALA A 176 20.79 4.99 0.13
N VAL A 177 22.02 4.78 0.61
CA VAL A 177 22.52 5.41 1.85
C VAL A 177 22.63 6.92 1.68
N GLU A 178 23.05 7.40 0.51
CA GLU A 178 23.12 8.82 0.17
C GLU A 178 21.72 9.46 0.14
N LEU A 179 20.77 8.84 -0.55
CA LEU A 179 19.42 9.40 -0.71
C LEU A 179 18.58 9.34 0.57
N PHE A 180 18.66 8.25 1.34
CA PHE A 180 17.74 8.01 2.46
C PHE A 180 18.40 8.05 3.84
N GLY A 181 19.73 8.03 3.89
CA GLY A 181 20.49 7.72 5.10
C GLY A 181 20.55 6.22 5.36
N LYS A 182 21.62 5.79 6.07
CA LYS A 182 21.93 4.36 6.30
C LYS A 182 20.76 3.57 6.91
N THR A 183 20.13 4.11 7.96
CA THR A 183 19.06 3.42 8.67
C THR A 183 17.83 3.22 7.79
N ASN A 184 17.36 4.27 7.10
CA ASN A 184 16.19 4.17 6.24
C ASN A 184 16.47 3.30 5.02
N ALA A 185 17.65 3.41 4.40
CA ALA A 185 18.03 2.57 3.27
C ALA A 185 17.92 1.08 3.63
N SER A 186 18.49 0.66 4.77
CA SER A 186 18.37 -0.72 5.26
C SER A 186 16.92 -1.12 5.53
N CYS A 187 16.11 -0.24 6.14
CA CYS A 187 14.69 -0.51 6.38
C CYS A 187 13.92 -0.68 5.07
N LEU A 188 14.12 0.21 4.08
CA LEU A 188 13.39 0.20 2.81
C LEU A 188 13.68 -1.04 1.97
N ILE A 189 14.94 -1.48 1.91
CA ILE A 189 15.32 -2.70 1.21
C ILE A 189 14.64 -3.91 1.84
N ARG A 190 14.69 -4.02 3.18
CA ARG A 190 14.00 -5.09 3.91
C ARG A 190 12.49 -5.07 3.67
N VAL A 191 11.89 -3.89 3.67
CA VAL A 191 10.45 -3.69 3.44
C VAL A 191 10.06 -4.04 2.03
N HIS A 192 10.81 -3.59 1.03
CA HIS A 192 10.62 -3.94 -0.36
C HIS A 192 10.65 -5.47 -0.56
N SER A 193 11.67 -6.14 -0.01
CA SER A 193 11.78 -7.62 -0.03
C SER A 193 10.57 -8.30 0.64
N LEU A 194 10.10 -7.80 1.79
CA LEU A 194 8.93 -8.36 2.47
C LEU A 194 7.63 -8.11 1.71
N ILE A 195 7.43 -6.92 1.13
CA ILE A 195 6.25 -6.57 0.33
C ILE A 195 6.20 -7.43 -0.93
N GLU A 196 7.34 -7.72 -1.55
CA GLU A 196 7.44 -8.59 -2.71
C GLU A 196 7.05 -10.04 -2.36
N LYS A 197 7.68 -10.60 -1.31
CA LYS A 197 7.42 -11.97 -0.80
C LYS A 197 5.99 -12.14 -0.31
N SER A 198 5.47 -11.14 0.40
CA SER A 198 4.18 -10.54 0.13
C SER A 198 3.08 -11.32 -0.57
N GLY A 199 3.10 -11.20 -1.88
CA GLY A 199 1.93 -11.42 -2.73
C GLY A 199 0.79 -10.40 -2.53
N MET A 200 0.84 -9.54 -1.50
CA MET A 200 -0.24 -8.59 -1.19
C MET A 200 -0.04 -7.26 -1.91
N VAL A 201 -1.14 -6.61 -2.30
CA VAL A 201 -1.12 -5.23 -2.82
C VAL A 201 -0.92 -4.22 -1.69
N TRP A 202 -1.58 -4.46 -0.55
CA TRP A 202 -1.59 -3.54 0.59
C TRP A 202 -1.93 -4.26 1.89
N GLY A 203 -1.26 -3.88 2.97
CA GLY A 203 -1.62 -4.22 4.35
C GLY A 203 -1.74 -2.95 5.19
N GLN A 204 -2.84 -2.79 5.94
CA GLN A 204 -3.06 -1.59 6.76
C GLN A 204 -1.99 -1.42 7.85
N GLU A 205 -1.46 -2.53 8.36
CA GLU A 205 -0.39 -2.56 9.37
C GLU A 205 0.97 -2.05 8.86
N TRP A 206 1.15 -1.92 7.54
CA TRP A 206 2.40 -1.45 6.94
C TRP A 206 2.72 0.00 7.33
N VAL A 207 1.68 0.83 7.53
CA VAL A 207 1.81 2.22 8.00
C VAL A 207 2.40 2.26 9.42
N ASN A 208 2.16 1.21 10.21
CA ASN A 208 2.70 1.06 11.56
C ASN A 208 4.06 0.36 11.58
N GLY A 209 4.60 -0.02 10.42
CA GLY A 209 5.89 -0.71 10.35
C GLY A 209 5.83 -2.22 10.53
N ASN A 210 4.65 -2.83 10.53
CA ASN A 210 4.49 -4.27 10.72
C ASN A 210 4.23 -4.96 9.37
N PHE A 211 5.21 -5.73 8.91
CA PHE A 211 5.19 -6.43 7.63
C PHE A 211 5.22 -7.94 7.86
N ARG A 212 4.08 -8.61 7.66
CA ARG A 212 3.94 -10.07 7.89
C ARG A 212 4.38 -10.50 9.30
N GLY A 213 4.01 -9.72 10.32
CA GLY A 213 4.40 -9.97 11.72
C GLY A 213 5.80 -9.47 12.08
N ASN A 214 6.59 -8.99 11.12
CA ASN A 214 7.90 -8.40 11.37
C ASN A 214 7.77 -6.91 11.64
N MET A 215 8.15 -6.49 12.85
CA MET A 215 8.25 -5.07 13.20
C MET A 215 9.56 -4.50 12.65
N ILE A 216 9.47 -3.65 11.62
CA ILE A 216 10.62 -2.97 11.01
C ILE A 216 10.77 -1.52 11.53
N GLY A 217 9.69 -0.94 12.04
CA GLY A 217 9.63 0.44 12.48
C GLY A 217 8.78 1.30 11.53
N LYS A 218 8.39 2.49 11.99
CA LYS A 218 7.50 3.37 11.24
C LYS A 218 8.21 3.97 10.04
N ILE A 219 7.68 3.70 8.84
CA ILE A 219 8.25 4.18 7.58
C ILE A 219 7.44 5.40 7.14
N PRO A 220 8.11 6.51 6.75
CA PRO A 220 7.45 7.63 6.10
C PRO A 220 6.63 7.16 4.89
N VAL A 221 5.42 7.71 4.73
CA VAL A 221 4.46 7.25 3.74
C VAL A 221 4.98 7.43 2.31
N ASP A 222 5.67 8.52 2.05
CA ASP A 222 6.31 8.80 0.76
C ASP A 222 7.36 7.72 0.41
N LEU A 223 8.15 7.27 1.39
CA LEU A 223 9.10 6.18 1.19
C LEU A 223 8.42 4.81 1.06
N LEU A 224 7.35 4.56 1.83
CA LEU A 224 6.56 3.32 1.71
C LEU A 224 5.94 3.18 0.31
N LEU A 225 5.51 4.28 -0.30
CA LEU A 225 5.00 4.28 -1.67
C LEU A 225 6.04 3.83 -2.68
N LEU A 226 7.33 4.12 -2.49
CA LEU A 226 8.41 3.67 -3.37
C LEU A 226 8.58 2.14 -3.33
N CYS A 227 8.33 1.52 -2.17
CA CYS A 227 8.48 0.08 -1.98
C CYS A 227 7.33 -0.78 -2.55
N LEU A 228 6.26 -0.17 -3.05
CA LEU A 228 5.14 -0.93 -3.62
C LEU A 228 5.50 -1.52 -4.99
N VAL A 229 4.91 -2.67 -5.33
CA VAL A 229 5.22 -3.42 -6.56
C VAL A 229 4.15 -3.15 -7.64
N PRO A 230 4.50 -2.49 -8.77
CA PRO A 230 3.54 -2.05 -9.79
C PRO A 230 2.63 -3.17 -10.34
N ASN A 231 3.21 -4.33 -10.64
CA ASN A 231 2.49 -5.50 -11.16
C ASN A 231 1.34 -5.98 -10.27
N ARG A 232 1.36 -5.63 -8.97
CA ARG A 232 0.28 -5.98 -8.03
C ARG A 232 -0.97 -5.12 -8.23
N PHE A 233 -0.84 -3.92 -8.79
CA PHE A 233 -1.98 -3.03 -9.02
C PHE A 233 -2.86 -3.46 -10.19
N VAL A 234 -2.30 -4.17 -11.17
CA VAL A 234 -3.00 -4.65 -12.37
C VAL A 234 -4.33 -5.31 -12.01
N LYS A 235 -4.30 -6.30 -11.10
CA LYS A 235 -5.46 -7.10 -10.67
C LYS A 235 -6.05 -6.66 -9.34
N ALA A 236 -5.62 -5.54 -8.78
CA ALA A 236 -6.06 -5.10 -7.46
C ALA A 236 -7.55 -4.73 -7.42
N ASP A 237 -8.20 -5.15 -6.34
CA ASP A 237 -9.61 -4.85 -6.07
C ASP A 237 -9.79 -3.34 -5.75
N PRO A 238 -10.86 -2.68 -6.24
CA PRO A 238 -11.09 -1.26 -6.00
C PRO A 238 -11.21 -0.88 -4.52
N ILE A 239 -11.74 -1.76 -3.67
CA ILE A 239 -11.86 -1.55 -2.23
C ILE A 239 -10.47 -1.55 -1.59
N LEU A 240 -9.59 -2.46 -2.02
CA LEU A 240 -8.21 -2.53 -1.53
C LEU A 240 -7.40 -1.31 -1.96
N LEU A 241 -7.53 -0.89 -3.23
CA LEU A 241 -6.92 0.34 -3.73
C LEU A 241 -7.42 1.58 -2.98
N SER A 242 -8.72 1.65 -2.69
CA SER A 242 -9.30 2.71 -1.86
C SER A 242 -8.68 2.71 -0.46
N LYS A 243 -8.56 1.54 0.19
CA LYS A 243 -7.92 1.42 1.51
C LYS A 243 -6.46 1.86 1.48
N LEU A 244 -5.70 1.51 0.45
CA LEU A 244 -4.34 1.99 0.25
C LEU A 244 -4.31 3.52 0.17
N CYS A 245 -5.10 4.11 -0.73
CA CYS A 245 -5.13 5.56 -0.93
C CYS A 245 -5.50 6.33 0.34
N ARG A 246 -6.40 5.78 1.16
CA ARG A 246 -6.79 6.36 2.45
C ARG A 246 -5.72 6.15 3.52
N GLY A 247 -5.12 4.97 3.59
CA GLY A 247 -4.10 4.63 4.59
C GLY A 247 -2.80 5.39 4.39
N THR A 248 -2.50 5.82 3.17
CA THR A 248 -1.32 6.60 2.81
C THR A 248 -1.62 8.09 2.60
N ASP A 249 -2.82 8.57 2.95
CA ASP A 249 -3.24 9.96 2.71
C ASP A 249 -2.88 10.47 1.31
N LEU A 250 -3.10 9.63 0.29
CA LEU A 250 -2.52 9.80 -1.05
C LEU A 250 -2.94 11.11 -1.72
N HIS A 251 -4.14 11.61 -1.38
CA HIS A 251 -4.65 12.89 -1.82
C HIS A 251 -3.73 14.07 -1.47
N ASN A 252 -3.05 14.04 -0.32
CA ASN A 252 -2.10 15.08 0.06
C ASN A 252 -0.86 15.05 -0.84
N ILE A 253 -0.35 13.85 -1.15
CA ILE A 253 0.82 13.69 -2.01
C ILE A 253 0.53 14.11 -3.45
N VAL A 254 -0.63 13.73 -3.98
CA VAL A 254 -1.06 14.18 -5.31
C VAL A 254 -1.28 15.70 -5.34
N ASN A 255 -1.84 16.31 -4.30
CA ASN A 255 -1.99 17.76 -4.24
C ASN A 255 -0.64 18.49 -4.20
N MET A 256 0.34 17.97 -3.44
CA MET A 256 1.71 18.51 -3.44
C MET A 256 2.33 18.42 -4.84
N ALA A 257 2.14 17.30 -5.55
CA ALA A 257 2.61 17.15 -6.93
C ALA A 257 1.96 18.16 -7.88
N ILE A 258 0.66 18.38 -7.77
CA ILE A 258 -0.08 19.36 -8.59
C ILE A 258 0.42 20.79 -8.34
N ASP A 259 0.66 21.15 -7.07
CA ASP A 259 1.19 22.47 -6.71
C ASP A 259 2.62 22.66 -7.22
N GLU A 260 3.50 21.67 -7.02
CA GLU A 260 4.91 21.76 -7.40
C GLU A 260 5.10 21.77 -8.93
N TRP A 261 4.23 21.09 -9.68
CA TRP A 261 4.25 21.07 -11.14
C TRP A 261 3.42 22.20 -11.79
N GLY A 262 2.79 23.08 -11.00
CA GLY A 262 2.02 24.23 -11.50
C GLY A 262 0.77 23.83 -12.29
N LEU A 263 0.10 22.74 -11.90
CA LEU A 263 -1.05 22.16 -12.61
C LEU A 263 -2.40 22.46 -11.92
N GLU A 264 -2.42 23.38 -10.95
CA GLU A 264 -3.60 23.66 -10.12
C GLU A 264 -4.77 24.21 -10.94
N ARG A 265 -4.44 24.92 -12.03
CA ARG A 265 -5.44 25.50 -12.95
C ARG A 265 -6.13 24.45 -13.79
N ASP A 266 -5.42 23.39 -14.16
CA ASP A 266 -5.90 22.36 -15.08
C ASP A 266 -6.71 21.28 -14.34
N TYR A 267 -6.34 20.96 -13.09
CA TYR A 267 -6.93 19.86 -12.31
C TYR A 267 -7.55 20.35 -10.99
N LYS A 268 -8.50 21.27 -11.11
CA LYS A 268 -9.12 21.96 -9.96
C LYS A 268 -9.88 21.02 -9.03
N LEU A 269 -10.59 20.02 -9.55
CA LEU A 269 -11.37 19.09 -8.73
C LEU A 269 -10.47 18.13 -7.96
N VAL A 270 -9.44 17.60 -8.62
CA VAL A 270 -8.41 16.79 -7.95
C VAL A 270 -7.78 17.61 -6.85
N ARG A 271 -7.33 18.83 -7.15
CA ARG A 271 -6.66 19.72 -6.20
C ARG A 271 -7.55 20.17 -5.03
N ALA A 272 -8.84 20.38 -5.28
CA ALA A 272 -9.82 20.76 -4.26
C ALA A 272 -10.16 19.62 -3.29
N THR A 273 -9.72 18.39 -3.58
CA THR A 273 -9.96 17.24 -2.72
C THR A 273 -9.03 17.29 -1.52
N THR A 274 -9.58 17.69 -0.36
CA THR A 274 -8.87 17.83 0.93
C THR A 274 -8.98 16.59 1.83
N LYS A 275 -9.61 15.54 1.32
CA LYS A 275 -9.85 14.29 2.02
C LYS A 275 -9.63 13.14 1.05
N ASN A 276 -9.96 11.94 1.52
CA ASN A 276 -10.03 10.74 0.70
C ASN A 276 -10.81 10.95 -0.60
N TYR A 277 -10.23 10.48 -1.71
CA TYR A 277 -10.90 10.47 -3.00
C TYR A 277 -12.17 9.62 -2.96
N SER A 278 -13.23 10.16 -3.58
CA SER A 278 -14.52 9.51 -3.72
C SER A 278 -14.98 9.64 -5.17
N PHE A 279 -14.54 8.72 -6.02
CA PHE A 279 -14.87 8.74 -7.45
C PHE A 279 -16.31 8.30 -7.71
N THR A 280 -16.97 8.96 -8.65
CA THR A 280 -18.37 8.68 -9.03
C THR A 280 -18.49 7.44 -9.92
N SER A 281 -17.46 7.14 -10.70
CA SER A 281 -17.37 6.03 -11.64
C SER A 281 -15.90 5.65 -11.85
N LYS A 282 -15.64 4.46 -12.42
CA LYS A 282 -14.29 3.93 -12.69
C LYS A 282 -13.30 4.07 -11.52
N GLY A 283 -13.78 3.81 -10.30
CA GLY A 283 -12.97 4.02 -9.08
C GLY A 283 -11.64 3.26 -9.11
N ARG A 284 -11.61 2.04 -9.66
CA ARG A 284 -10.39 1.24 -9.82
C ARG A 284 -9.29 1.98 -10.57
N ASP A 285 -9.61 2.48 -11.76
CA ASP A 285 -8.67 3.13 -12.67
C ASP A 285 -8.23 4.47 -12.09
N CYS A 286 -9.15 5.19 -11.46
CA CYS A 286 -8.84 6.47 -10.79
C CYS A 286 -7.90 6.28 -9.59
N PHE A 287 -8.07 5.22 -8.78
CA PHE A 287 -7.14 4.93 -7.69
C PHE A 287 -5.75 4.53 -8.22
N LYS A 288 -5.68 3.74 -9.30
CA LYS A 288 -4.42 3.44 -9.99
C LYS A 288 -3.71 4.72 -10.48
N CYS A 289 -4.47 5.65 -11.08
CA CYS A 289 -3.96 6.96 -11.50
C CYS A 289 -3.39 7.77 -10.33
N ALA A 290 -4.09 7.80 -9.19
CA ALA A 290 -3.62 8.49 -7.99
C ALA A 290 -2.32 7.89 -7.45
N ILE A 291 -2.21 6.55 -7.45
CA ILE A 291 -1.01 5.82 -7.02
C ILE A 291 0.18 6.15 -7.93
N PHE A 292 -0.03 6.12 -9.25
CA PHE A 292 1.02 6.46 -10.23
C PHE A 292 1.53 7.89 -10.05
N VAL A 293 0.64 8.88 -9.96
CA VAL A 293 1.03 10.29 -9.78
C VAL A 293 1.79 10.49 -8.47
N ALA A 294 1.30 9.92 -7.37
CA ALA A 294 1.97 10.02 -6.08
C ALA A 294 3.34 9.33 -6.08
N ARG A 295 3.47 8.15 -6.69
CA ARG A 295 4.74 7.44 -6.82
C ARG A 295 5.73 8.22 -7.68
N LEU A 296 5.30 8.74 -8.83
CA LEU A 296 6.13 9.59 -9.69
C LEU A 296 6.68 10.79 -8.91
N TYR A 297 5.80 11.48 -8.18
CA TYR A 297 6.19 12.61 -7.34
C TYR A 297 7.22 12.21 -6.27
N CYS A 298 6.98 11.11 -5.55
CA CYS A 298 7.93 10.61 -4.56
C CYS A 298 9.28 10.24 -5.19
N CYS A 299 9.29 9.59 -6.36
CA CYS A 299 10.51 9.25 -7.08
C CYS A 299 11.31 10.50 -7.48
N CYS A 300 10.65 11.50 -8.08
CA CYS A 300 11.27 12.78 -8.45
C CYS A 300 11.86 13.49 -7.22
N LYS A 301 11.05 13.65 -6.16
CA LYS A 301 11.46 14.29 -4.91
C LYS A 301 12.70 13.65 -4.29
N HIS A 302 12.73 12.33 -4.18
CA HIS A 302 13.86 11.61 -3.57
C HIS A 302 15.05 11.44 -4.50
N SER A 303 14.89 11.62 -5.81
CA SER A 303 16.01 11.63 -6.76
C SER A 303 16.61 13.02 -6.96
N GLY A 304 16.08 14.05 -6.29
CA GLY A 304 16.50 15.45 -6.48
C GLY A 304 16.09 16.05 -7.84
N VAL A 305 15.10 15.44 -8.52
CA VAL A 305 14.59 15.90 -9.81
C VAL A 305 13.35 16.75 -9.55
N SER A 306 13.40 18.05 -9.82
CA SER A 306 12.28 18.98 -9.59
C SER A 306 11.08 18.71 -10.49
N THR A 307 11.33 18.38 -11.76
CA THR A 307 10.30 18.18 -12.77
C THR A 307 10.55 16.90 -13.55
N PRO A 308 9.55 16.01 -13.69
CA PRO A 308 9.71 14.80 -14.49
C PRO A 308 9.91 15.13 -15.97
N SER A 309 10.40 14.17 -16.75
CA SER A 309 10.54 14.31 -18.21
C SER A 309 9.20 14.63 -18.87
N ASP A 310 9.22 15.28 -20.04
CA ASP A 310 7.99 15.64 -20.77
C ASP A 310 7.10 14.43 -21.08
N ARG A 311 7.73 13.28 -21.36
CA ARG A 311 7.07 11.98 -21.56
C ARG A 311 6.32 11.53 -20.29
N LEU A 312 6.98 11.55 -19.13
CA LEU A 312 6.36 11.21 -17.84
C LEU A 312 5.30 12.22 -17.44
N MET A 313 5.54 13.49 -17.70
CA MET A 313 4.57 14.55 -17.43
C MET A 313 3.31 14.38 -18.28
N THR A 314 3.45 13.97 -19.55
CA THR A 314 2.32 13.63 -20.42
C THR A 314 1.49 12.47 -19.85
N LYS A 315 2.15 11.42 -19.35
CA LYS A 315 1.49 10.30 -18.64
C LYS A 315 0.78 10.76 -17.37
N ALA A 316 1.44 11.57 -16.54
CA ALA A 316 0.87 12.12 -15.30
C ALA A 316 -0.36 12.98 -15.57
N LYS A 317 -0.30 13.87 -16.58
CA LYS A 317 -1.44 14.66 -17.05
C LYS A 317 -2.59 13.77 -17.54
N GLY A 318 -2.31 12.67 -18.23
CA GLY A 318 -3.31 11.66 -18.60
C GLY A 318 -4.03 11.08 -17.39
N CYS A 319 -3.28 10.61 -16.38
CA CYS A 319 -3.83 10.12 -15.12
C CYS A 319 -4.68 11.16 -14.37
N LEU A 320 -4.19 12.40 -14.27
CA LEU A 320 -4.92 13.49 -13.62
C LEU A 320 -6.22 13.83 -14.37
N SER A 321 -6.21 13.79 -15.70
CA SER A 321 -7.41 14.01 -16.52
C SER A 321 -8.47 12.93 -16.28
N ILE A 322 -8.06 11.66 -16.17
CA ILE A 322 -8.96 10.56 -15.81
C ILE A 322 -9.57 10.80 -14.43
N MET A 323 -8.76 11.16 -13.43
CA MET A 323 -9.24 11.45 -12.08
C MET A 323 -10.23 12.63 -12.06
N GLU A 324 -9.89 13.76 -12.69
CA GLU A 324 -10.70 14.97 -12.76
C GLU A 324 -12.10 14.69 -13.33
N ASN A 325 -12.18 13.90 -14.41
CA ASN A 325 -13.43 13.54 -15.08
C ASN A 325 -14.37 12.68 -14.23
N HIS A 326 -13.82 11.91 -13.28
CA HIS A 326 -14.57 10.97 -12.45
C HIS A 326 -14.82 11.47 -11.02
N LEU A 327 -14.30 12.64 -10.65
CA LEU A 327 -14.60 13.27 -9.36
C LEU A 327 -16.00 13.92 -9.36
N PRO A 328 -16.68 13.94 -8.20
CA PRO A 328 -17.98 14.57 -8.08
C PRO A 328 -17.84 16.07 -8.29
N LYS A 329 -18.53 16.59 -9.30
CA LYS A 329 -18.58 18.03 -9.55
C LYS A 329 -19.12 18.73 -8.30
N PRO A 330 -18.52 19.86 -7.87
CA PRO A 330 -19.06 20.64 -6.78
C PRO A 330 -20.51 20.94 -7.16
N LYS A 331 -21.45 20.60 -6.25
CA LYS A 331 -22.85 20.91 -6.46
C LYS A 331 -22.90 22.42 -6.64
N SER A 332 -23.02 22.89 -7.89
CA SER A 332 -23.17 24.30 -8.22
C SER A 332 -24.24 24.76 -7.25
N ALA A 333 -23.86 25.63 -6.30
CA ALA A 333 -24.77 26.05 -5.25
C ALA A 333 -25.99 26.51 -6.01
N LYS A 334 -27.07 25.72 -6.00
CA LYS A 334 -28.28 26.03 -6.74
C LYS A 334 -28.61 27.40 -6.18
N HIS A 335 -28.37 28.44 -6.97
CA HIS A 335 -28.74 29.79 -6.60
C HIS A 335 -30.18 29.59 -6.20
N LYS A 336 -30.45 29.67 -4.89
CA LYS A 336 -31.79 29.65 -4.37
C LYS A 336 -32.36 30.86 -5.05
N LYS A 337 -33.00 30.62 -6.20
CA LYS A 337 -33.72 31.62 -6.97
C LYS A 337 -34.64 32.14 -5.90
N ALA A 338 -34.29 33.31 -5.36
CA ALA A 338 -35.04 33.92 -4.30
C ALA A 338 -36.41 34.04 -4.92
N THR A 339 -37.31 33.14 -4.53
CA THR A 339 -38.69 33.20 -4.94
C THR A 339 -39.13 34.45 -4.24
N THR A 340 -39.08 35.55 -4.99
CA THR A 340 -39.67 36.83 -4.66
C THR A 340 -41.10 36.48 -4.35
N LYS A 341 -41.36 36.26 -3.06
CA LYS A 341 -42.68 35.99 -2.53
C LYS A 341 -43.40 37.30 -2.81
N ALA A 342 -44.19 37.31 -3.88
CA ALA A 342 -44.99 38.45 -4.28
C ALA A 342 -45.73 38.93 -3.03
N SER A 343 -45.39 40.14 -2.60
CA SER A 343 -46.07 40.85 -1.55
C SER A 343 -47.52 41.03 -1.97
N GLU A 344 -48.42 40.45 -1.19
CA GLU A 344 -49.83 40.84 -1.12
C GLU A 344 -49.94 42.36 -0.94
N PRO A 345 -50.88 43.03 -1.64
CA PRO A 345 -51.11 44.46 -1.45
C PRO A 345 -51.83 44.70 -0.12
N ILE A 346 -51.16 45.38 0.81
CA ILE A 346 -51.71 45.84 2.09
C ILE A 346 -52.50 47.14 1.86
N SER A 347 -53.77 47.11 2.28
CA SER A 347 -54.71 48.23 2.38
C SER A 347 -54.25 49.35 3.34
N PRO A 348 -54.75 50.59 3.18
CA PRO A 348 -54.21 51.79 3.83
C PRO A 348 -54.46 51.91 5.35
N PRO A 349 -53.71 52.80 6.04
CA PRO A 349 -53.58 52.81 7.50
C PRO A 349 -54.69 53.62 8.19
N VAL A 350 -55.13 53.13 9.34
CA VAL A 350 -55.91 53.90 10.32
C VAL A 350 -55.02 54.28 11.50
N SER A 351 -55.13 55.56 11.81
CA SER A 351 -54.54 56.45 12.80
C SER A 351 -54.50 55.99 14.28
N VAL A 352 -53.34 56.25 14.95
CA VAL A 352 -53.02 57.00 16.23
C VAL A 352 -53.98 56.80 17.45
N PRO A 353 -53.65 57.07 18.76
CA PRO A 353 -52.40 57.41 19.48
C PRO A 353 -52.11 56.71 20.85
N ALA A 354 -50.85 56.89 21.29
CA ALA A 354 -50.33 57.28 22.62
C ALA A 354 -50.86 56.70 23.95
N ALA A 355 -49.91 56.26 24.80
CA ALA A 355 -49.75 56.57 26.25
C ALA A 355 -48.73 55.56 26.87
N LYS A 356 -47.55 56.02 27.32
CA LYS A 356 -47.16 56.38 28.71
C LYS A 356 -46.95 55.20 29.67
N ASP A 357 -45.71 55.17 30.18
CA ASP A 357 -45.25 54.93 31.56
C ASP A 357 -45.85 53.77 32.37
N SER A 358 -44.99 52.87 32.86
CA SER A 358 -44.67 52.78 34.31
C SER A 358 -43.85 51.53 34.67
N ALA A 359 -43.02 51.73 35.69
CA ALA A 359 -42.11 50.80 36.35
C ALA A 359 -42.79 49.59 37.04
N SER A 360 -42.03 48.51 37.32
CA SER A 360 -41.75 48.03 38.68
C SER A 360 -40.95 46.69 38.72
N GLU A 361 -39.93 46.67 39.58
CA GLU A 361 -39.38 45.63 40.48
C GLU A 361 -39.19 44.12 40.10
N LYS A 362 -37.90 43.70 40.13
CA LYS A 362 -37.21 42.65 40.97
C LYS A 362 -37.98 41.42 41.53
N PRO A 363 -37.32 40.34 42.05
CA PRO A 363 -35.95 39.79 41.87
C PRO A 363 -35.85 38.21 41.84
N GLN A 364 -34.60 37.71 41.83
CA GLN A 364 -34.07 36.47 42.48
C GLN A 364 -33.77 35.18 41.68
N SER A 365 -32.73 34.51 42.20
CA SER A 365 -32.22 33.14 41.95
C SER A 365 -31.21 33.01 40.79
N GLY A 366 -29.91 32.77 40.95
CA GLY A 366 -29.18 32.10 42.03
C GLY A 366 -28.69 30.73 41.55
N ASN A 367 -27.50 30.62 40.94
CA ASN A 367 -26.81 29.33 40.86
C ASN A 367 -25.28 29.45 40.74
N LYS A 368 -24.61 29.10 41.85
CA LYS A 368 -23.15 29.00 42.00
C LYS A 368 -22.65 27.72 41.33
N LYS A 369 -21.75 27.82 40.35
CA LYS A 369 -20.96 26.67 39.86
C LYS A 369 -19.62 26.60 40.57
N ARG A 370 -19.44 25.47 41.25
CA ARG A 370 -18.32 25.01 42.06
C ARG A 370 -17.13 24.63 41.18
N CYS A 371 -15.99 25.27 41.40
CA CYS A 371 -14.70 24.90 40.81
C CYS A 371 -14.16 23.60 41.45
N ARG A 372 -13.52 22.75 40.65
CA ARG A 372 -12.72 21.61 41.12
C ARG A 372 -11.34 21.68 40.43
N PRO A 373 -10.23 21.36 41.12
CA PRO A 373 -8.91 21.85 40.77
C PRO A 373 -8.14 20.93 39.81
N GLN A 374 -7.22 21.55 39.08
CA GLN A 374 -6.23 20.92 38.21
C GLN A 374 -5.28 20.02 39.01
N ARG A 375 -5.02 18.82 38.48
CA ARG A 375 -3.89 17.98 38.87
C ARG A 375 -2.76 18.18 37.85
N SER A 376 -1.65 18.72 38.34
CA SER A 376 -0.36 18.76 37.67
C SER A 376 0.25 17.35 37.63
N CYS A 377 0.59 16.85 36.45
CA CYS A 377 1.51 15.73 36.31
C CYS A 377 2.81 16.27 35.72
N LYS A 378 3.87 16.25 36.55
CA LYS A 378 5.25 16.47 36.14
C LYS A 378 5.75 15.21 35.45
N SER A 379 6.31 15.34 34.25
CA SER A 379 7.13 14.30 33.61
C SER A 379 8.56 14.38 34.15
N PRO A 380 9.24 13.24 34.40
CA PRO A 380 10.68 13.25 34.60
C PRO A 380 11.40 13.10 33.26
N GLU A 381 12.32 14.03 33.01
CA GLU A 381 13.40 13.90 32.03
C GLU A 381 14.26 12.67 32.36
N GLN A 382 14.55 11.86 31.34
CA GLN A 382 15.70 10.97 31.34
C GLN A 382 16.48 11.18 30.04
N THR A 383 17.49 12.03 30.15
CA THR A 383 18.68 12.06 29.31
C THR A 383 19.43 10.74 29.42
N LEU A 384 19.60 10.02 28.30
CA LEU A 384 20.65 9.00 28.18
C LEU A 384 21.51 9.26 26.94
N SER A 385 22.78 9.48 27.28
CA SER A 385 23.96 9.66 26.46
C SER A 385 24.19 8.45 25.55
N THR A 386 24.44 8.71 24.26
CA THR A 386 24.83 7.69 23.28
C THR A 386 26.31 7.89 22.95
N VAL A 387 27.16 6.93 23.36
CA VAL A 387 28.59 6.87 22.98
C VAL A 387 28.74 5.82 21.88
N PRO A 388 29.53 6.08 20.80
CA PRO A 388 29.69 5.15 19.71
C PRO A 388 30.78 4.11 20.02
N LEU A 389 30.51 2.82 19.78
CA LEU A 389 31.53 1.77 19.78
C LEU A 389 31.99 1.50 18.35
N THR A 390 33.25 1.80 18.12
CA THR A 390 34.03 1.53 16.91
C THR A 390 34.59 0.10 16.89
N ALA A 391 34.64 -0.46 15.68
CA ALA A 391 35.22 -1.70 15.18
C ALA A 391 36.44 -2.34 15.88
N LYS A 392 36.56 -3.68 15.73
CA LYS A 392 37.70 -4.44 15.13
C LYS A 392 37.45 -5.96 15.21
N SER A 393 37.41 -6.67 14.08
CA SER A 393 38.52 -7.46 13.49
C SER A 393 38.90 -8.73 14.27
N SER A 394 38.79 -9.92 13.63
CA SER A 394 39.88 -10.92 13.45
C SER A 394 39.42 -12.34 13.02
N LYS A 395 39.96 -12.84 11.89
CA LYS A 395 40.86 -14.03 11.78
C LYS A 395 40.25 -15.43 12.05
N LYS A 396 40.02 -16.25 10.99
CA LYS A 396 40.90 -17.32 10.43
C LYS A 396 41.03 -18.61 11.27
N ARG A 397 40.49 -19.72 10.72
CA ARG A 397 40.91 -21.16 10.81
C ARG A 397 39.80 -21.98 10.08
N ARG A 398 40.01 -22.61 8.91
CA ARG A 398 40.60 -23.95 8.63
C ARG A 398 40.40 -24.94 9.78
N ASP A 399 39.63 -26.00 9.53
CA ASP A 399 40.17 -27.36 9.44
C ASP A 399 39.20 -28.30 8.70
N ASP A 400 39.82 -29.17 7.91
CA ASP A 400 39.27 -30.26 7.13
C ASP A 400 38.65 -31.35 8.03
N ASN A 401 37.64 -32.06 7.52
CA ASN A 401 37.44 -33.49 7.81
C ASN A 401 36.48 -34.09 6.79
N ASP A 402 37.08 -34.70 5.77
CA ASP A 402 36.58 -35.93 5.16
C ASP A 402 36.40 -37.00 6.25
N LEU A 403 35.34 -37.82 6.15
CA LEU A 403 35.40 -39.26 6.40
C LEU A 403 34.10 -39.92 5.90
N ASP A 404 34.31 -40.87 5.00
CA ASP A 404 33.39 -41.88 4.51
C ASP A 404 32.67 -42.65 5.63
N ASP A 405 31.44 -43.09 5.40
CA ASP A 405 31.10 -44.50 5.67
C ASP A 405 29.84 -44.97 4.94
N ASP A 406 30.07 -46.01 4.13
CA ASP A 406 29.17 -46.94 3.47
C ASP A 406 28.26 -47.67 4.46
N VAL A 407 26.94 -47.73 4.22
CA VAL A 407 26.15 -48.97 4.48
C VAL A 407 25.00 -49.13 3.48
N LYS A 408 25.21 -50.03 2.52
CA LYS A 408 24.18 -50.81 1.78
C LYS A 408 23.34 -51.65 2.74
N VAL A 409 22.01 -51.61 2.62
CA VAL A 409 21.16 -52.82 2.71
C VAL A 409 19.91 -52.66 1.81
N VAL A 410 19.80 -53.57 0.83
CA VAL A 410 18.60 -53.90 0.06
C VAL A 410 18.06 -55.23 0.60
N PRO A 411 16.73 -55.44 0.62
CA PRO A 411 16.21 -56.75 0.20
C PRO A 411 15.05 -56.56 -0.80
N VAL A 412 15.18 -57.05 -2.03
CA VAL A 412 14.87 -58.41 -2.52
C VAL A 412 13.38 -58.68 -2.73
N GLN A 413 13.12 -59.06 -3.97
CA GLN A 413 11.88 -59.38 -4.66
C GLN A 413 11.05 -60.50 -4.01
N SER A 414 9.74 -60.50 -4.28
CA SER A 414 8.94 -61.73 -4.33
C SER A 414 8.10 -61.78 -5.59
N THR A 415 8.53 -62.67 -6.49
CA THR A 415 7.88 -63.08 -7.72
C THR A 415 6.86 -64.20 -7.46
N ALA A 416 5.76 -64.13 -8.22
CA ALA A 416 4.94 -65.24 -8.73
C ALA A 416 4.08 -66.07 -7.76
N SER A 417 2.77 -66.11 -8.05
CA SER A 417 1.98 -67.36 -7.99
C SER A 417 0.75 -67.36 -8.92
N ARG A 418 0.84 -68.28 -9.88
CA ARG A 418 -0.16 -68.97 -10.70
C ARG A 418 -1.64 -68.97 -10.28
N SER A 419 -2.49 -68.71 -11.28
CA SER A 419 -3.51 -69.62 -11.84
C SER A 419 -4.47 -70.35 -10.88
N ARG A 420 -5.75 -69.96 -10.92
CA ARG A 420 -6.91 -70.87 -11.03
C ARG A 420 -8.11 -70.16 -11.67
N ARG A 421 -8.57 -70.68 -12.82
CA ARG A 421 -9.86 -70.34 -13.42
C ARG A 421 -11.00 -70.85 -12.53
N PRO A 422 -12.08 -70.07 -12.33
CA PRO A 422 -13.40 -70.64 -12.10
C PRO A 422 -14.28 -70.51 -13.33
N ILE A 423 -15.13 -71.51 -13.44
CA ILE A 423 -16.00 -71.82 -14.55
C ILE A 423 -17.15 -70.81 -14.65
N LYS A 424 -17.45 -70.51 -15.90
CA LYS A 424 -18.59 -69.77 -16.44
C LYS A 424 -19.92 -70.37 -15.93
N THR A 425 -20.63 -69.65 -15.06
CA THR A 425 -22.09 -69.82 -14.91
C THR A 425 -22.78 -68.56 -15.43
N ARG A 426 -23.58 -68.79 -16.46
CA ARG A 426 -24.34 -67.82 -17.22
C ARG A 426 -25.65 -67.61 -16.45
N SER A 427 -25.72 -66.60 -15.60
CA SER A 427 -26.98 -66.12 -15.03
C SER A 427 -27.26 -64.73 -15.61
N SER A 428 -28.04 -64.75 -16.69
CA SER A 428 -28.66 -63.57 -17.27
C SER A 428 -29.77 -63.08 -16.35
N SER A 429 -29.47 -62.13 -15.47
CA SER A 429 -30.45 -61.19 -14.94
C SER A 429 -29.98 -59.79 -15.31
N GLY A 430 -30.78 -59.12 -16.15
CA GLY A 430 -30.54 -57.74 -16.55
C GLY A 430 -30.66 -56.83 -15.33
N ALA A 431 -29.51 -56.48 -14.74
CA ALA A 431 -29.39 -55.36 -13.83
C ALA A 431 -29.00 -54.14 -14.66
N ASP A 432 -29.82 -53.09 -14.58
CA ASP A 432 -29.67 -51.86 -15.32
C ASP A 432 -28.23 -51.30 -15.23
N PRO A 433 -27.59 -50.94 -16.36
CA PRO A 433 -26.23 -50.38 -16.37
C PRO A 433 -26.10 -49.00 -15.70
N SER A 434 -27.20 -48.43 -15.19
CA SER A 434 -27.28 -47.11 -14.56
C SER A 434 -26.85 -47.08 -13.10
N THR A 435 -26.98 -48.18 -12.34
CA THR A 435 -26.61 -48.21 -10.92
C THR A 435 -25.12 -48.46 -10.69
N ARG A 436 -24.46 -49.16 -11.61
CA ARG A 436 -23.02 -49.48 -11.51
C ARG A 436 -22.13 -48.26 -11.73
N THR A 437 -22.59 -47.26 -12.48
CA THR A 437 -21.87 -46.01 -12.73
C THR A 437 -21.93 -45.07 -11.52
N MET A 438 -23.04 -45.04 -10.80
CA MET A 438 -23.18 -44.20 -9.60
C MET A 438 -22.30 -44.68 -8.44
N GLN A 439 -22.24 -45.99 -8.21
CA GLN A 439 -21.43 -46.54 -7.13
C GLN A 439 -19.92 -46.36 -7.39
N GLN A 440 -19.48 -46.44 -8.65
CA GLN A 440 -18.11 -46.09 -9.04
C GLN A 440 -17.79 -44.61 -8.82
N LEU A 441 -18.77 -43.72 -9.05
CA LEU A 441 -18.58 -42.29 -8.81
C LEU A 441 -18.44 -41.99 -7.31
N ILE A 442 -19.26 -42.62 -6.47
CA ILE A 442 -19.17 -42.49 -5.00
C ILE A 442 -17.80 -42.96 -4.50
N SER A 443 -17.33 -44.13 -4.93
CA SER A 443 -16.01 -44.65 -4.52
C SER A 443 -14.86 -43.73 -4.94
N ARG A 444 -14.94 -43.08 -6.11
CA ARG A 444 -13.94 -42.07 -6.52
C ARG A 444 -13.95 -40.84 -5.63
N PHE A 445 -15.13 -40.38 -5.20
CA PHE A 445 -15.22 -39.26 -4.27
C PHE A 445 -14.65 -39.65 -2.90
N GLU A 446 -14.98 -40.83 -2.38
CA GLU A 446 -14.43 -41.32 -1.10
C GLU A 446 -12.90 -41.39 -1.13
N GLU A 447 -12.31 -41.94 -2.20
CA GLU A 447 -10.85 -42.00 -2.40
C GLU A 447 -10.22 -40.60 -2.44
N GLN A 448 -10.84 -39.65 -3.14
CA GLN A 448 -10.35 -38.26 -3.19
C GLN A 448 -10.45 -37.54 -1.83
N TYR A 449 -11.51 -37.80 -1.06
CA TYR A 449 -11.65 -37.24 0.28
C TYR A 449 -10.62 -37.83 1.26
N GLU A 450 -10.33 -39.13 1.14
CA GLU A 450 -9.32 -39.79 1.96
C GLU A 450 -7.91 -39.27 1.62
N GLU A 451 -7.58 -39.14 0.34
CA GLU A 451 -6.32 -38.54 -0.12
C GLU A 451 -6.18 -37.08 0.38
N MET A 452 -7.25 -36.29 0.29
CA MET A 452 -7.25 -34.92 0.79
C MET A 452 -7.06 -34.88 2.32
N GLY A 453 -7.70 -35.79 3.05
CA GLY A 453 -7.54 -35.93 4.50
C GLY A 453 -6.09 -36.25 4.90
N GLN A 454 -5.43 -37.15 4.16
CA GLN A 454 -4.02 -37.48 4.35
C GLN A 454 -3.12 -36.25 4.12
N ARG A 455 -3.36 -35.48 3.05
CA ARG A 455 -2.59 -34.24 2.80
C ARG A 455 -2.75 -33.20 3.90
N TYR A 456 -3.96 -33.03 4.45
CA TYR A 456 -4.16 -32.14 5.60
C TYR A 456 -3.45 -32.63 6.86
N HIS A 457 -3.42 -33.94 7.08
CA HIS A 457 -2.70 -34.54 8.19
C HIS A 457 -1.18 -34.32 8.05
N GLU A 458 -0.61 -34.57 6.86
CA GLU A 458 0.81 -34.29 6.57
C GLU A 458 1.17 -32.82 6.75
N MET A 459 0.33 -31.91 6.25
CA MET A 459 0.53 -30.47 6.45
C MET A 459 0.46 -30.09 7.94
N GLY A 460 -0.41 -30.73 8.73
CA GLY A 460 -0.45 -30.57 10.18
C GLY A 460 0.86 -30.98 10.86
N ASN A 461 1.43 -32.12 10.46
CA ASN A 461 2.71 -32.60 10.98
C ASN A 461 3.87 -31.64 10.63
N ILE A 462 3.90 -31.09 9.42
CA ILE A 462 4.90 -30.09 9.01
C ILE A 462 4.78 -28.81 9.87
N LEU A 463 3.57 -28.34 10.13
CA LEU A 463 3.35 -27.15 10.96
C LEU A 463 3.79 -27.36 12.41
N GLU A 464 3.56 -28.55 12.98
CA GLU A 464 4.03 -28.87 14.32
C GLU A 464 5.56 -28.93 14.37
N GLN A 465 6.22 -29.53 13.38
CA GLN A 465 7.69 -29.54 13.27
C GLN A 465 8.27 -28.13 13.16
N MET A 466 7.66 -27.25 12.35
CA MET A 466 8.08 -25.85 12.24
C MET A 466 7.94 -25.10 13.57
N LYS A 467 6.87 -25.37 14.33
CA LYS A 467 6.63 -24.78 15.64
C LYS A 467 7.66 -25.25 16.67
N GLU A 468 7.99 -26.54 16.70
CA GLU A 468 9.04 -27.09 17.57
C GLU A 468 10.42 -26.53 17.21
N ALA A 469 10.75 -26.45 15.92
CA ALA A 469 12.00 -25.86 15.45
C ALA A 469 12.12 -24.37 15.83
N ALA A 470 11.03 -23.60 15.72
CA ALA A 470 11.00 -22.21 16.13
C ALA A 470 11.16 -22.04 17.65
N ALA A 471 10.55 -22.93 18.45
CA ALA A 471 10.71 -22.93 19.90
C ALA A 471 12.16 -23.24 20.31
N SER A 472 12.77 -24.26 19.72
CA SER A 472 14.16 -24.64 19.98
C SER A 472 15.15 -23.55 19.53
N SER A 473 14.92 -22.92 18.38
CA SER A 473 15.74 -21.78 17.94
C SER A 473 15.65 -20.60 18.91
N ARG A 474 14.47 -20.33 19.46
CA ARG A 474 14.29 -19.25 20.45
C ARG A 474 15.03 -19.54 21.74
N GLU A 475 14.90 -20.76 22.27
CA GLU A 475 15.61 -21.18 23.49
C GLU A 475 17.13 -21.04 23.33
N ARG A 476 17.68 -21.49 22.20
CA ARG A 476 19.10 -21.34 21.89
C ARG A 476 19.55 -19.87 21.84
N THR A 477 18.77 -18.98 21.24
CA THR A 477 19.10 -17.54 21.23
C THR A 477 19.01 -16.91 22.62
N GLU A 478 18.07 -17.34 23.46
CA GLU A 478 17.97 -16.86 24.84
C GLU A 478 19.15 -17.34 25.70
N GLU A 479 19.62 -18.58 25.50
CA GLU A 479 20.83 -19.11 26.14
C GLU A 479 22.10 -18.38 25.71
N GLU A 480 22.26 -18.10 24.41
CA GLU A 480 23.41 -17.36 23.86
C GLU A 480 23.47 -15.94 24.44
N ILE A 481 22.35 -15.22 24.44
CA ILE A 481 22.25 -13.88 25.04
C ILE A 481 22.58 -13.93 26.54
N ARG A 482 22.13 -14.97 27.26
CA ARG A 482 22.41 -15.12 28.68
C ARG A 482 23.90 -15.40 28.94
N ALA A 483 24.55 -16.18 28.09
CA ALA A 483 25.98 -16.44 28.16
C ALA A 483 26.79 -15.16 27.92
N ASP A 484 26.47 -14.41 26.88
CA ASP A 484 27.12 -13.13 26.53
C ASP A 484 26.99 -12.11 27.67
N LEU A 485 25.81 -12.00 28.28
CA LEU A 485 25.59 -11.11 29.42
C LEU A 485 26.42 -11.51 30.65
N LEU A 486 26.54 -12.82 30.93
CA LEU A 486 27.36 -13.31 32.04
C LEU A 486 28.84 -13.03 31.80
N GLU A 487 29.34 -13.23 30.57
CA GLU A 487 30.72 -12.89 30.22
C GLU A 487 30.99 -11.39 30.37
N GLU A 488 30.07 -10.54 29.92
CA GLU A 488 30.23 -9.08 30.04
C GLU A 488 30.22 -8.62 31.50
N VAL A 489 29.35 -9.19 32.34
CA VAL A 489 29.35 -8.93 33.78
C VAL A 489 30.67 -9.37 34.42
N GLN A 490 31.16 -10.58 34.12
CA GLN A 490 32.45 -11.06 34.64
C GLN A 490 33.61 -10.16 34.20
N ARG A 491 33.63 -9.75 32.93
CA ARG A 491 34.63 -8.83 32.37
C ARG A 491 34.63 -7.47 33.07
N ASN A 492 33.45 -6.94 33.40
CA ASN A 492 33.31 -5.67 34.11
C ASN A 492 33.73 -5.78 35.58
N ILE A 493 33.44 -6.90 36.25
CA ILE A 493 33.96 -7.17 37.60
C ILE A 493 35.49 -7.21 37.58
N LEU A 494 36.10 -7.96 36.66
CA LEU A 494 37.57 -8.04 36.55
C LEU A 494 38.22 -6.68 36.24
N LYS A 495 37.60 -5.85 35.40
CA LYS A 495 38.09 -4.49 35.11
C LYS A 495 38.01 -3.53 36.29
N SER A 496 37.05 -3.73 37.20
CA SER A 496 36.83 -2.85 38.36
C SER A 496 37.71 -3.18 39.57
N LEU A 497 38.38 -4.34 39.58
CA LEU A 497 39.32 -4.68 40.62
C LEU A 497 40.59 -3.79 40.53
N PRO A 498 41.07 -3.22 41.66
CA PRO A 498 42.27 -2.39 41.67
C PRO A 498 43.49 -3.23 41.24
N LYS A 499 44.21 -2.74 40.23
CA LYS A 499 45.47 -3.35 39.77
C LYS A 499 46.50 -3.21 40.87
N LYS A 500 46.97 -4.34 41.42
CA LYS A 500 48.09 -4.39 42.37
C LYS A 500 49.42 -4.26 41.65
#